data_AF-T1AJU5-F1
#
_entry.id   AF-T1AJU5-F1
#
_cell.length_a   1.000
_cell.length_b   1.000
_cell.length_c   1.000
_cell.angle_alpha   90.00
_cell.angle_beta   90.00
_cell.angle_gamma   90.00
#
_symmetry.space_group_name_H-M   'P 1'
#
loop_
_entity.id
_entity.type
_entity.pdbx_description
1 polymer ?
#
loop_
_entity_poly.entity_id
_entity_poly.type
_entity_poly.pdbx_seq_one_letter_code
_entity_poly.pdbx_strand_id
1 'polypeptide(L)'
;MDDAYIPAHPARNRWRSLLWLLPVLAVLLLGAALWQLRRTDHAARQALSLSQSQNERISTLQDALGNLQLERAGLSQRLDDAATVNRSLREELLGLRERTRTLEDALAGLAESRNGGTQALRLDEAEFLLRMAQERYSLFHDAAGALDATRLAGQALSGVDAPVYAPLRSEVAAASTALEQLQPTARATQLGTLATLRAQVWQLPLAPSAHAPSARAGVLTRIGHALAGLVRIRRIDQAPLSGAGSDLLHEMLALDLAQAQAALLAWNGTTYQSA
;
A
#
# COMPACT_ATOMS: atom_id res chain seq x y z
N MET A 1 39.74 -98.39 -126.73
CA MET A 1 41.20 -98.39 -126.54
C MET A 1 41.46 -97.87 -125.14
N ASP A 2 42.08 -98.56 -124.19
CA ASP A 2 42.56 -99.94 -124.06
C ASP A 2 42.75 -100.19 -122.54
N ASP A 3 42.61 -101.44 -122.13
CA ASP A 3 42.77 -101.97 -120.78
C ASP A 3 44.18 -101.73 -120.17
N ALA A 4 44.27 -101.68 -118.83
CA ALA A 4 45.33 -102.37 -118.08
C ALA A 4 45.05 -102.43 -116.56
N TYR A 5 45.30 -103.60 -115.97
CA TYR A 5 44.90 -104.09 -114.65
C TYR A 5 46.15 -104.40 -113.78
N ILE A 6 46.10 -104.01 -112.47
CA ILE A 6 46.60 -104.64 -111.19
C ILE A 6 48.13 -104.82 -110.96
N PRO A 7 48.70 -104.94 -109.70
CA PRO A 7 48.14 -105.51 -108.46
C PRO A 7 48.40 -104.90 -107.07
N ALA A 8 47.78 -105.52 -106.06
CA ALA A 8 47.76 -105.22 -104.62
C ALA A 8 48.62 -106.19 -103.76
N HIS A 9 49.02 -105.77 -102.55
CA HIS A 9 49.51 -106.64 -101.44
C HIS A 9 49.16 -106.08 -100.02
N PRO A 10 49.11 -106.92 -98.95
CA PRO A 10 48.39 -106.66 -97.68
C PRO A 10 49.26 -106.58 -96.39
N ALA A 11 48.69 -106.12 -95.23
CA ALA A 11 48.70 -106.81 -93.90
C ALA A 11 48.46 -105.94 -92.61
N ARG A 12 47.57 -106.47 -91.74
CA ARG A 12 47.61 -106.65 -90.24
C ARG A 12 47.44 -105.51 -89.19
N ASN A 13 46.20 -105.47 -88.64
CA ASN A 13 45.71 -105.47 -87.23
C ASN A 13 46.55 -104.92 -86.03
N ARG A 14 46.18 -103.73 -85.50
CA ARG A 14 46.60 -103.10 -84.21
C ARG A 14 45.44 -102.67 -83.29
N TRP A 15 44.21 -103.15 -83.51
CA TRP A 15 43.00 -102.51 -82.97
C TRP A 15 42.58 -102.88 -81.54
N ARG A 16 43.17 -103.91 -80.90
CA ARG A 16 42.68 -104.40 -79.60
C ARG A 16 43.14 -103.62 -78.36
N SER A 17 44.25 -102.89 -78.43
CA SER A 17 44.75 -102.11 -77.26
C SER A 17 44.05 -100.75 -77.10
N LEU A 18 43.49 -100.20 -78.19
CA LEU A 18 42.80 -98.91 -78.18
C LEU A 18 41.42 -98.97 -77.48
N LEU A 19 40.82 -100.16 -77.36
CA LEU A 19 39.49 -100.33 -76.76
C LEU A 19 39.47 -100.12 -75.23
N TRP A 20 40.59 -100.28 -74.52
CA TRP A 20 40.64 -100.14 -73.06
C TRP A 20 40.96 -98.73 -72.56
N LEU A 21 41.49 -97.84 -73.42
CA LEU A 21 41.75 -96.44 -73.06
C LEU A 21 40.49 -95.56 -73.10
N LEU A 22 39.51 -95.94 -73.93
CA LEU A 22 38.26 -95.20 -74.13
C LEU A 22 37.38 -95.08 -72.87
N PRO A 23 37.15 -96.13 -72.05
CA PRO A 23 36.36 -95.99 -70.83
C PRO A 23 37.06 -95.14 -69.76
N VAL A 24 38.38 -95.22 -69.64
CA VAL A 24 39.15 -94.44 -68.66
C VAL A 24 39.12 -92.95 -69.02
N LEU A 25 39.29 -92.62 -70.30
CA LEU A 25 39.18 -91.24 -70.79
C LEU A 25 37.78 -90.66 -70.56
N ALA A 26 36.73 -91.46 -70.80
CA ALA A 26 35.35 -91.04 -70.57
C ALA A 26 35.08 -90.72 -69.09
N VAL A 27 35.57 -91.55 -68.16
CA VAL A 27 35.46 -91.30 -66.71
C VAL A 27 36.23 -90.05 -66.29
N LEU A 28 37.41 -89.83 -66.86
CA LEU A 28 38.24 -88.66 -66.56
C LEU A 28 37.58 -87.36 -67.06
N LEU A 29 36.97 -87.39 -68.24
CA LEU A 29 36.18 -86.27 -68.78
C LEU A 29 34.92 -86.01 -67.97
N LEU A 30 34.20 -87.05 -67.55
CA LEU A 30 33.03 -86.93 -66.67
C LEU A 30 33.40 -86.35 -65.30
N GLY A 31 34.52 -86.80 -64.71
CA GLY A 31 35.05 -86.28 -63.46
C GLY A 31 35.46 -84.81 -63.57
N ALA A 32 36.13 -84.43 -64.66
CA ALA A 32 36.49 -83.03 -64.94
C ALA A 32 35.24 -82.15 -65.16
N ALA A 33 34.24 -82.64 -65.90
CA ALA A 33 32.98 -81.94 -66.11
C ALA A 33 32.20 -81.73 -64.79
N LEU A 34 32.11 -82.75 -63.93
CA LEU A 34 31.49 -82.63 -62.61
C LEU A 34 32.25 -81.67 -61.69
N TRP A 35 33.58 -81.67 -61.74
CA TRP A 35 34.40 -80.74 -60.95
C TRP A 35 34.21 -79.29 -61.41
N GLN A 36 34.12 -79.08 -62.72
CA GLN A 36 33.90 -77.76 -63.31
C GLN A 36 32.50 -77.22 -62.99
N LEU A 37 31.47 -78.09 -62.98
CA LEU A 37 30.11 -77.72 -62.60
C LEU A 37 30.00 -77.34 -61.10
N ARG A 38 30.69 -78.08 -60.22
CA ARG A 38 30.78 -77.70 -58.80
C ARG A 38 31.51 -76.37 -58.59
N ARG A 39 32.56 -76.10 -59.39
CA ARG A 39 33.31 -74.84 -59.31
C ARG A 39 32.46 -73.64 -59.75
N THR A 40 31.62 -73.79 -60.78
CA THR A 40 30.67 -72.75 -61.19
C THR A 40 29.56 -72.53 -60.17
N ASP A 41 29.08 -73.58 -59.51
CA ASP A 41 28.08 -73.46 -58.45
C ASP A 41 28.62 -72.68 -57.24
N HIS A 42 29.90 -72.85 -56.90
CA HIS A 42 30.52 -72.07 -55.82
C HIS A 42 30.67 -70.59 -56.20
N ALA A 43 31.03 -70.28 -57.45
CA ALA A 43 31.11 -68.89 -57.93
C ALA A 43 29.72 -68.23 -58.04
N ALA A 44 28.70 -68.96 -58.49
CA ALA A 44 27.33 -68.48 -58.56
C ALA A 44 26.73 -68.23 -57.16
N ARG A 45 27.00 -69.12 -56.18
CA ARG A 45 26.57 -68.92 -54.79
C ARG A 45 27.27 -67.74 -54.12
N GLN A 46 28.54 -67.49 -54.42
CA GLN A 46 29.26 -66.31 -53.93
C GLN A 46 28.73 -65.01 -54.55
N ALA A 47 28.43 -65.01 -55.86
CA ALA A 47 27.81 -63.85 -56.50
C ALA A 47 26.42 -63.56 -55.92
N LEU A 48 25.62 -64.60 -55.69
CA LEU A 48 24.30 -64.48 -55.04
C LEU A 48 24.41 -64.00 -53.59
N SER A 49 25.33 -64.54 -52.77
CA SER A 49 25.49 -64.10 -51.38
C SER A 49 26.00 -62.66 -51.27
N LEU A 50 26.89 -62.22 -52.17
CA LEU A 50 27.31 -60.82 -52.25
C LEU A 50 26.13 -59.91 -52.60
N SER A 51 25.31 -60.28 -53.59
CA SER A 51 24.12 -59.51 -53.97
C SER A 51 23.07 -59.45 -52.85
N GLN A 52 22.87 -60.55 -52.11
CA GLN A 52 21.98 -60.60 -50.95
C GLN A 52 22.48 -59.68 -49.84
N SER A 53 23.79 -59.71 -49.52
CA SER A 53 24.37 -58.83 -48.51
C SER A 53 24.29 -57.34 -48.88
N GLN A 54 24.36 -57.02 -50.18
CA GLN A 54 24.17 -55.65 -50.67
C GLN A 54 22.70 -55.22 -50.54
N ASN A 55 21.76 -56.10 -50.89
CA ASN A 55 20.33 -55.83 -50.73
C ASN A 55 19.93 -55.65 -49.26
N GLU A 56 20.47 -56.45 -48.34
CA GLU A 56 20.26 -56.30 -46.90
C GLU A 56 20.84 -54.96 -46.38
N ARG A 57 22.00 -54.53 -46.88
CA ARG A 57 22.56 -53.20 -46.56
C ARG A 57 21.67 -52.07 -47.08
N ILE A 58 21.12 -52.22 -48.28
CA ILE A 58 20.20 -51.22 -48.84
C ILE A 58 18.89 -51.18 -48.04
N SER A 59 18.33 -52.33 -47.66
CA SER A 59 17.10 -52.38 -46.86
C SER A 59 17.30 -51.77 -45.48
N THR A 60 18.39 -52.11 -44.79
CA THR A 60 18.73 -51.52 -43.48
C THR A 60 18.96 -50.01 -43.56
N LEU A 61 19.58 -49.51 -44.63
CA LEU A 61 19.70 -48.07 -44.87
C LEU A 61 18.34 -47.42 -45.16
N GLN A 62 17.47 -48.07 -45.94
CA GLN A 62 16.11 -47.59 -46.19
C GLN A 62 15.29 -47.54 -44.91
N ASP A 63 15.37 -48.56 -44.06
CA ASP A 63 14.71 -48.61 -42.76
C ASP A 63 15.27 -47.53 -41.82
N ALA A 64 16.59 -47.33 -41.79
CA ALA A 64 17.22 -46.25 -41.02
C ALA A 64 16.75 -44.86 -41.51
N LEU A 65 16.66 -44.65 -42.82
CA LEU A 65 16.14 -43.40 -43.38
C LEU A 65 14.65 -43.21 -43.06
N GLY A 66 13.84 -44.27 -43.12
CA GLY A 66 12.44 -44.25 -42.71
C GLY A 66 12.27 -43.90 -41.23
N ASN A 67 13.07 -44.51 -40.36
CA ASN A 67 13.09 -44.23 -38.92
C ASN A 67 13.53 -42.78 -38.63
N LEU A 68 14.57 -42.28 -39.32
CA LEU A 68 15.01 -40.89 -39.19
C LEU A 68 13.94 -39.90 -39.69
N GLN A 69 13.19 -40.23 -40.74
CA GLN A 69 12.08 -39.41 -41.21
C GLN A 69 10.94 -39.36 -40.18
N LEU A 70 10.58 -40.49 -39.58
CA LEU A 70 9.60 -40.57 -38.49
C LEU A 70 10.05 -39.79 -37.25
N GLU A 71 11.32 -39.92 -36.85
CA GLU A 71 11.89 -39.17 -35.73
C GLU A 71 11.87 -37.66 -36.00
N ARG A 72 12.25 -37.23 -37.21
CA ARG A 72 12.15 -35.83 -37.63
C ARG A 72 10.72 -35.31 -37.60
N ALA A 73 9.75 -36.09 -38.07
CA ALA A 73 8.34 -35.73 -38.00
C ALA A 73 7.83 -35.63 -36.55
N GLY A 74 8.29 -36.51 -35.67
CA GLY A 74 8.00 -36.44 -34.23
C GLY A 74 8.61 -35.21 -33.56
N LEU A 75 9.85 -34.85 -33.91
CA LEU A 75 10.51 -33.65 -33.41
C LEU A 75 9.84 -32.37 -33.93
N SER A 76 9.45 -32.31 -35.22
CA SER A 76 8.73 -31.16 -35.75
C SER A 76 7.37 -30.98 -35.05
N GLN A 77 6.63 -32.06 -34.82
CA GLN A 77 5.36 -32.01 -34.09
C GLN A 77 5.56 -31.45 -32.67
N ARG A 78 6.59 -31.90 -31.94
CA ARG A 78 6.89 -31.39 -30.60
C ARG A 78 7.30 -29.92 -30.60
N LEU A 79 8.01 -29.46 -31.63
CA LEU A 79 8.34 -28.05 -31.80
C LEU A 79 7.09 -27.21 -32.05
N ASP A 80 6.16 -27.71 -32.87
CA ASP A 80 4.89 -27.04 -33.15
C ASP A 80 3.98 -26.99 -31.91
N ASP A 81 3.92 -28.07 -31.13
CA ASP A 81 3.21 -28.12 -29.86
C ASP A 81 3.81 -27.13 -28.85
N ALA A 82 5.15 -27.10 -28.73
CA ALA A 82 5.84 -26.16 -27.86
C ALA A 82 5.67 -24.70 -28.30
N ALA A 83 5.61 -24.43 -29.60
CA ALA A 83 5.32 -23.10 -30.13
C ALA A 83 3.88 -22.67 -29.82
N THR A 84 2.93 -23.61 -29.89
CA THR A 84 1.52 -23.38 -29.55
C THR A 84 1.35 -23.06 -28.07
N VAL A 85 1.95 -23.84 -27.18
CA VAL A 85 1.94 -23.59 -25.73
C VAL A 85 2.63 -22.27 -25.38
N ASN A 86 3.76 -21.94 -26.01
CA ASN A 86 4.40 -20.64 -25.79
C ASN A 86 3.51 -19.47 -26.21
N ARG A 87 2.72 -19.62 -27.28
CA ARG A 87 1.79 -18.58 -27.72
C ARG A 87 0.64 -18.43 -26.72
N SER A 88 0.03 -19.52 -26.25
CA SER A 88 -1.03 -19.45 -25.24
C SER A 88 -0.55 -18.85 -23.91
N LEU A 89 0.65 -19.21 -23.45
CA LEU A 89 1.24 -18.60 -22.26
C LEU A 89 1.46 -17.09 -22.43
N ARG A 90 1.88 -16.64 -23.62
CA ARG A 90 2.02 -15.21 -23.90
C ARG A 90 0.67 -14.50 -23.88
N GLU A 91 -0.36 -15.11 -24.45
CA GLU A 91 -1.72 -14.57 -24.42
C GLU A 91 -2.28 -14.51 -22.99
N GLU A 92 -2.07 -15.55 -22.19
CA GLU A 92 -2.43 -15.56 -20.77
C GLU A 92 -1.66 -14.51 -19.97
N LEU A 93 -0.36 -14.35 -20.22
CA LEU A 93 0.45 -13.30 -19.58
C LEU A 93 -0.02 -11.90 -19.99
N LEU A 94 -0.40 -11.69 -21.25
CA LEU A 94 -0.99 -10.42 -21.70
C LEU A 94 -2.35 -10.20 -21.02
N GLY A 95 -3.20 -11.23 -20.95
CA GLY A 95 -4.47 -11.16 -20.25
C GLY A 95 -4.33 -10.92 -18.75
N LEU A 96 -3.30 -11.49 -18.11
CA LEU A 96 -2.99 -11.26 -16.71
C LEU A 96 -2.51 -9.83 -16.49
N ARG A 97 -1.66 -9.28 -17.37
CA ARG A 97 -1.22 -7.88 -17.31
C ARG A 97 -2.38 -6.90 -17.44
N GLU A 98 -3.31 -7.18 -18.34
CA GLU A 98 -4.50 -6.34 -18.49
C GLU A 98 -5.36 -6.40 -17.23
N ARG A 99 -5.58 -7.60 -16.69
CA ARG A 99 -6.31 -7.77 -15.43
C ARG A 99 -5.63 -7.07 -14.26
N THR A 100 -4.30 -7.18 -14.12
CA THR A 100 -3.57 -6.46 -13.06
C THR A 100 -3.70 -4.95 -13.22
N ARG A 101 -3.63 -4.44 -14.45
CA ARG A 101 -3.86 -3.02 -14.73
C ARG A 101 -5.27 -2.58 -14.32
N THR A 102 -6.30 -3.34 -14.68
CA THR A 102 -7.69 -3.03 -14.27
C THR A 102 -7.87 -3.07 -12.74
N LEU A 103 -7.16 -3.97 -12.04
CA LEU A 103 -7.17 -4.04 -10.58
C LEU A 103 -6.43 -2.86 -9.94
N GLU A 104 -5.31 -2.45 -10.52
CA GLU A 104 -4.58 -1.25 -10.09
C GLU A 104 -5.44 0.01 -10.27
N ASP A 105 -6.10 0.16 -11.41
CA ASP A 105 -7.01 1.27 -11.69
C ASP A 105 -8.22 1.27 -10.75
N ALA A 106 -8.81 0.10 -10.47
CA ALA A 106 -9.91 -0.04 -9.51
C ALA A 106 -9.46 0.28 -8.07
N LEU A 107 -8.24 -0.14 -7.69
CA LEU A 107 -7.67 0.16 -6.37
C LEU A 107 -7.38 1.65 -6.23
N ALA A 108 -6.83 2.29 -7.25
CA ALA A 108 -6.63 3.74 -7.29
C ALA A 108 -7.96 4.49 -7.17
N GLY A 109 -8.99 4.06 -7.92
CA GLY A 109 -10.34 4.61 -7.82
C GLY A 109 -10.97 4.42 -6.43
N LEU A 110 -10.79 3.26 -5.81
CA LEU A 110 -11.26 3.01 -4.45
C LEU A 110 -10.53 3.87 -3.42
N ALA A 111 -9.21 4.03 -3.55
CA ALA A 111 -8.42 4.88 -2.66
C ALA A 111 -8.86 6.35 -2.77
N GLU A 112 -9.09 6.84 -3.99
CA GLU A 112 -9.60 8.18 -4.25
C GLU A 112 -11.00 8.37 -3.65
N SER A 113 -11.91 7.41 -3.89
CA SER A 113 -13.26 7.45 -3.32
C SER A 113 -13.26 7.43 -1.78
N ARG A 114 -12.41 6.59 -1.16
CA ARG A 114 -12.24 6.54 0.30
C ARG A 114 -11.69 7.84 0.85
N ASN A 115 -10.70 8.43 0.18
CA ASN A 115 -10.13 9.72 0.57
C ASN A 115 -11.19 10.83 0.46
N GLY A 116 -11.93 10.89 -0.65
CA GLY A 116 -13.03 11.84 -0.84
C GLY A 116 -14.14 11.72 0.22
N GLY A 117 -14.56 10.49 0.54
CA GLY A 117 -15.55 10.25 1.60
C GLY A 117 -15.04 10.65 3.00
N THR A 118 -13.76 10.40 3.29
CA THR A 118 -13.15 10.82 4.56
C THR A 118 -13.04 12.34 4.66
N GLN A 119 -12.73 13.03 3.56
CA GLN A 119 -12.69 14.50 3.51
C GLN A 119 -14.09 15.11 3.68
N ALA A 120 -15.12 14.54 3.05
CA ALA A 120 -16.50 14.99 3.22
C ALA A 120 -16.95 14.87 4.69
N LEU A 121 -16.69 13.73 5.34
CA LEU A 121 -17.01 13.53 6.75
C LEU A 121 -16.30 14.55 7.67
N ARG A 122 -15.03 14.86 7.39
CA ARG A 122 -14.28 15.88 8.14
C ARG A 122 -14.84 17.29 7.94
N LEU A 123 -15.35 17.60 6.76
CA LEU A 123 -16.00 18.87 6.48
C LEU A 123 -17.33 18.98 7.23
N ASP A 124 -18.14 17.92 7.23
CA ASP A 124 -19.41 17.86 7.97
C ASP A 124 -19.18 17.99 9.49
N GLU A 125 -18.16 17.32 10.03
CA GLU A 125 -17.77 17.45 11.43
C GLU A 125 -17.34 18.89 11.76
N ALA A 126 -16.55 19.52 10.90
CA ALA A 126 -16.16 20.91 11.06
C ALA A 126 -17.38 21.85 11.05
N GLU A 127 -18.33 21.64 10.14
CA GLU A 127 -19.58 22.41 10.07
C GLU A 127 -20.41 22.25 11.35
N PHE A 128 -20.57 21.02 11.81
CA PHE A 128 -21.27 20.73 13.07
C PHE A 128 -20.63 21.46 14.25
N LEU A 129 -19.31 21.38 14.39
CA LEU A 129 -18.56 22.04 15.46
C LEU A 129 -18.67 23.57 15.39
N LEU A 130 -18.64 24.16 14.19
CA LEU A 130 -18.82 25.60 14.00
C LEU A 130 -20.25 26.05 14.34
N ARG A 131 -21.27 25.28 13.96
CA ARG A 131 -22.67 25.55 14.37
C ARG A 131 -22.82 25.47 15.87
N MET A 132 -22.24 24.45 16.50
CA MET A 132 -22.23 24.32 17.95
C MET A 132 -21.53 25.52 18.61
N ALA A 133 -20.39 25.97 18.09
CA ALA A 133 -19.69 27.15 18.58
C ALA A 133 -20.59 28.40 18.52
N GLN A 134 -21.25 28.61 17.36
CA GLN A 134 -22.16 29.72 17.14
C GLN A 134 -23.38 29.68 18.07
N GLU A 135 -24.02 28.53 18.22
CA GLU A 135 -25.18 28.36 19.12
C GLU A 135 -24.80 28.62 20.57
N ARG A 136 -23.68 28.06 21.04
CA ARG A 136 -23.20 28.29 22.41
C ARG A 136 -22.92 29.77 22.69
N TYR A 137 -22.28 30.45 21.75
CA TYR A 137 -21.99 31.87 21.91
C TYR A 137 -23.26 32.72 21.83
N SER A 138 -24.12 32.48 20.84
CA SER A 138 -25.33 33.29 20.65
C SER A 138 -26.37 33.10 21.76
N LEU A 139 -26.54 31.89 22.27
CA LEU A 139 -27.53 31.58 23.30
C LEU A 139 -27.01 31.85 24.72
N PHE A 140 -25.76 31.50 25.00
CA PHE A 140 -25.22 31.50 26.37
C PHE A 140 -24.05 32.48 26.57
N HIS A 141 -23.61 33.19 25.53
CA HIS A 141 -22.43 34.06 25.57
C HIS A 141 -21.18 33.33 26.08
N ASP A 142 -21.16 32.00 25.90
CA ASP A 142 -20.09 31.12 26.35
C ASP A 142 -18.91 31.16 25.37
N ALA A 143 -18.09 32.20 25.54
CA ALA A 143 -16.88 32.39 24.76
C ALA A 143 -15.86 31.25 24.93
N ALA A 144 -15.83 30.59 26.10
CA ALA A 144 -14.91 29.47 26.35
C ALA A 144 -15.30 28.24 25.53
N GLY A 145 -16.56 27.82 25.64
CA GLY A 145 -17.08 26.69 24.89
C GLY A 145 -17.11 26.93 23.39
N ALA A 146 -17.37 28.16 22.95
CA ALA A 146 -17.28 28.52 21.53
C ALA A 146 -15.84 28.44 21.00
N LEU A 147 -14.85 28.88 21.78
CA LEU A 147 -13.44 28.77 21.43
C LEU A 147 -12.99 27.32 21.30
N ASP A 148 -13.35 26.47 22.27
CA ASP A 148 -13.00 25.04 22.22
C ASP A 148 -13.63 24.34 21.01
N ALA A 149 -14.91 24.60 20.74
CA ALA A 149 -15.59 24.08 19.56
C ALA A 149 -14.96 24.56 18.24
N THR A 150 -14.60 25.84 18.15
CA THR A 150 -13.94 26.42 16.95
C THR A 150 -12.55 25.82 16.74
N ARG A 151 -11.79 25.57 17.82
CA ARG A 151 -10.48 24.90 17.75
C ARG A 151 -10.60 23.45 17.30
N LEU A 152 -11.61 22.72 17.77
CA LEU A 152 -11.93 21.37 17.29
C LEU A 152 -12.31 21.38 15.80
N ALA A 153 -13.09 22.37 15.35
CA ALA A 153 -13.40 22.53 13.92
C ALA A 153 -12.14 22.78 13.09
N GLY A 154 -11.22 23.62 13.58
CA GLY A 154 -9.92 23.82 12.96
C GLY A 154 -9.08 22.54 12.86
N GLN A 155 -9.14 21.67 13.88
CA GLN A 155 -8.47 20.36 13.84
C GLN A 155 -9.11 19.43 12.81
N ALA A 156 -10.45 19.37 12.73
CA ALA A 156 -11.15 18.60 11.71
C ALA A 156 -10.78 19.05 10.29
N LEU A 157 -10.72 20.38 10.06
CA LEU A 157 -10.30 20.97 8.79
C LEU A 157 -8.82 20.76 8.46
N SER A 158 -7.94 20.57 9.45
CA SER A 158 -6.52 20.32 9.19
C SER A 158 -6.29 18.99 8.47
N GLY A 159 -7.24 18.06 8.57
CA GLY A 159 -7.24 16.80 7.82
C GLY A 159 -7.86 16.90 6.42
N VAL A 160 -8.29 18.07 5.96
CA VAL A 160 -8.79 18.29 4.60
C VAL A 160 -7.70 18.99 3.78
N ASP A 161 -6.95 18.22 3.00
CA ASP A 161 -5.75 18.69 2.30
C ASP A 161 -6.02 19.47 1.00
N ALA A 162 -7.28 19.68 0.62
CA ALA A 162 -7.60 20.34 -0.65
C ALA A 162 -7.36 21.87 -0.56
N PRO A 163 -6.63 22.47 -1.54
CA PRO A 163 -6.25 23.88 -1.49
C PRO A 163 -7.44 24.85 -1.55
N VAL A 164 -8.58 24.41 -2.07
CA VAL A 164 -9.84 25.18 -2.11
C VAL A 164 -10.32 25.60 -0.71
N TYR A 165 -10.00 24.84 0.34
CA TYR A 165 -10.40 25.14 1.72
C TYR A 165 -9.35 25.93 2.50
N ALA A 166 -8.27 26.40 1.87
CA ALA A 166 -7.29 27.26 2.54
C ALA A 166 -7.90 28.55 3.11
N PRO A 167 -8.81 29.27 2.41
CA PRO A 167 -9.49 30.44 2.96
C PRO A 167 -10.31 30.09 4.21
N LEU A 168 -11.08 28.99 4.17
CA LEU A 168 -11.90 28.54 5.31
C LEU A 168 -11.04 28.27 6.55
N ARG A 169 -9.88 27.61 6.41
CA ARG A 169 -8.95 27.40 7.53
C ARG A 169 -8.43 28.71 8.10
N SER A 170 -8.15 29.70 7.24
CA SER A 170 -7.71 31.02 7.70
C SER A 170 -8.81 31.77 8.46
N GLU A 171 -10.07 31.66 8.03
CA GLU A 171 -11.22 32.25 8.70
C GLU A 171 -11.47 31.60 10.07
N VAL A 172 -11.41 30.27 10.16
CA VAL A 172 -11.56 29.56 11.44
C VAL A 172 -10.43 29.91 12.40
N ALA A 173 -9.19 30.03 11.92
CA ALA A 173 -8.07 30.49 12.74
C ALA A 173 -8.25 31.94 13.22
N ALA A 174 -8.73 32.83 12.35
CA ALA A 174 -9.05 34.20 12.73
C ALA A 174 -10.18 34.26 13.78
N ALA A 175 -11.21 33.41 13.62
CA ALA A 175 -12.30 33.29 14.58
C ALA A 175 -11.82 32.81 15.95
N SER A 176 -10.94 31.80 16.00
CA SER A 176 -10.34 31.37 17.28
C SER A 176 -9.53 32.48 17.94
N THR A 177 -8.72 33.23 17.18
CA THR A 177 -7.95 34.35 17.72
C THR A 177 -8.85 35.47 18.24
N ALA A 178 -9.95 35.77 17.54
CA ALA A 178 -10.94 36.75 18.01
C ALA A 178 -11.63 36.29 19.31
N LEU A 179 -11.94 34.99 19.43
CA LEU A 179 -12.48 34.41 20.66
C LEU A 179 -11.45 34.38 21.80
N GLU A 180 -10.17 34.20 21.51
CA GLU A 180 -9.08 34.27 22.50
C GLU A 180 -8.92 35.67 23.08
N GLN A 181 -9.11 36.72 22.26
CA GLN A 181 -9.04 38.12 22.70
C GLN A 181 -10.12 38.47 23.76
N LEU A 182 -11.22 37.71 23.82
CA LEU A 182 -12.22 37.83 24.88
C LEU A 182 -11.74 37.31 26.26
N GLN A 183 -10.56 36.71 26.33
CA GLN A 183 -9.90 36.16 27.52
C GLN A 183 -10.83 35.28 28.40
N PRO A 184 -11.51 34.27 27.82
CA PRO A 184 -12.45 33.43 28.57
C PRO A 184 -11.81 32.66 29.72
N THR A 185 -10.55 32.23 29.57
CA THR A 185 -9.79 31.52 30.62
C THR A 185 -9.45 32.43 31.80
N ALA A 186 -9.02 33.67 31.53
CA ALA A 186 -8.78 34.65 32.60
C ALA A 186 -10.07 34.98 33.37
N ARG A 187 -11.22 34.99 32.67
CA ARG A 187 -12.53 35.15 33.32
C ARG A 187 -12.86 33.97 34.23
N ALA A 188 -12.66 32.74 33.74
CA ALA A 188 -12.90 31.54 34.53
C ALA A 188 -12.01 31.48 35.79
N THR A 189 -10.73 31.89 35.68
CA THR A 189 -9.84 31.97 36.83
C THR A 189 -10.29 33.06 37.82
N GLN A 190 -10.72 34.23 37.35
CA GLN A 190 -11.30 35.28 38.20
C GLN A 190 -12.57 34.82 38.96
N LEU A 191 -13.46 34.07 38.31
CA LEU A 191 -14.62 33.48 38.98
C LEU A 191 -14.19 32.48 40.06
N GLY A 192 -13.19 31.64 39.75
CA GLY A 192 -12.64 30.67 40.70
C GLY A 192 -11.99 31.34 41.90
N THR A 193 -11.23 32.42 41.70
CA THR A 193 -10.62 33.18 42.80
C THR A 193 -11.67 33.85 43.67
N LEU A 194 -12.68 34.50 43.08
CA LEU A 194 -13.81 35.09 43.84
C LEU A 194 -14.59 34.04 44.64
N ALA A 195 -14.86 32.87 44.04
CA ALA A 195 -15.54 31.78 44.74
C ALA A 195 -14.71 31.24 45.91
N THR A 196 -13.39 31.10 45.73
CA THR A 196 -12.45 30.67 46.77
C THR A 196 -12.37 31.69 47.90
N LEU A 197 -12.25 32.98 47.57
CA LEU A 197 -12.25 34.07 48.54
C LEU A 197 -13.55 34.07 49.35
N ARG A 198 -14.70 33.93 48.68
CA ARG A 198 -16.01 33.88 49.34
C ARG A 198 -16.14 32.71 50.32
N ALA A 199 -15.59 31.54 49.97
CA ALA A 199 -15.57 30.38 50.86
C ALA A 199 -14.66 30.58 52.08
N GLN A 200 -13.60 31.38 51.93
CA GLN A 200 -12.64 31.65 52.99
C GLN A 200 -13.06 32.78 53.93
N VAL A 201 -14.08 33.60 53.59
CA VAL A 201 -14.51 34.78 54.36
C VAL A 201 -14.63 34.50 55.85
N TRP A 202 -15.27 33.40 56.22
CA TRP A 202 -15.51 33.00 57.62
C TRP A 202 -14.25 32.59 58.40
N GLN A 203 -13.11 32.46 57.71
CA GLN A 203 -11.82 32.12 58.30
C GLN A 203 -10.86 33.32 58.35
N LEU A 204 -11.22 34.47 57.76
CA LEU A 204 -10.34 35.64 57.78
C LEU A 204 -10.31 36.24 59.20
N PRO A 205 -9.12 36.39 59.81
CA PRO A 205 -9.00 37.12 61.05
C PRO A 205 -9.30 38.61 60.77
N LEU A 206 -10.36 39.14 61.36
CA LEU A 206 -10.60 40.59 61.40
C LEU A 206 -9.47 41.22 62.22
N ALA A 207 -8.46 41.75 61.54
CA ALA A 207 -7.34 42.40 62.21
C ALA A 207 -7.86 43.59 63.04
N PRO A 208 -7.44 43.76 64.30
CA PRO A 208 -7.65 45.01 65.01
C PRO A 208 -6.85 46.09 64.29
N SER A 209 -7.53 47.12 63.80
CA SER A 209 -7.00 48.27 63.06
C SER A 209 -5.56 48.66 63.44
N ALA A 210 -4.56 48.17 62.69
CA ALA A 210 -3.16 48.54 62.89
C ALA A 210 -2.76 49.66 61.92
N HIS A 211 -2.68 50.88 62.49
CA HIS A 211 -1.85 52.03 62.13
C HIS A 211 -1.91 52.60 60.70
N ALA A 212 -2.28 53.88 60.64
CA ALA A 212 -2.22 54.72 59.44
C ALA A 212 -0.80 54.74 58.84
N PRO A 213 -0.67 54.74 57.49
CA PRO A 213 0.62 54.94 56.85
C PRO A 213 1.15 56.34 57.21
N SER A 214 2.39 56.41 57.66
CA SER A 214 3.09 57.67 57.93
C SER A 214 3.14 58.51 56.65
N ALA A 215 2.34 59.57 56.59
CA ALA A 215 2.28 60.49 55.47
C ALA A 215 3.64 61.20 55.30
N ARG A 216 4.27 61.05 54.13
CA ARG A 216 5.36 61.92 53.69
C ARG A 216 4.81 63.34 53.57
N ALA A 217 5.38 64.27 54.34
CA ALA A 217 5.01 65.68 54.31
C ALA A 217 5.30 66.27 52.93
N GLY A 218 4.25 66.68 52.23
CA GLY A 218 4.29 67.36 50.94
C GLY A 218 3.18 68.39 50.83
N VAL A 219 3.26 69.29 49.85
CA VAL A 219 2.38 70.47 49.67
C VAL A 219 0.87 70.14 49.74
N LEU A 220 0.47 68.90 49.41
CA LEU A 220 -0.90 68.39 49.51
C LEU A 220 -1.45 68.29 50.95
N THR A 221 -0.61 68.12 51.98
CA THR A 221 -1.10 68.09 53.38
C THR A 221 -1.52 69.48 53.87
N ARG A 222 -0.95 70.56 53.32
CA ARG A 222 -1.37 71.94 53.65
C ARG A 222 -2.73 72.28 53.05
N ILE A 223 -3.01 71.81 51.83
CA ILE A 223 -4.32 71.98 51.17
C ILE A 223 -5.38 71.14 51.90
N GLY A 224 -5.04 69.92 52.34
CA GLY A 224 -5.90 69.08 53.17
C GLY A 224 -6.31 69.72 54.50
N HIS A 225 -5.42 70.48 55.15
CA HIS A 225 -5.74 71.18 56.40
C HIS A 225 -6.69 72.36 56.25
N ALA A 226 -6.70 73.05 55.09
CA ALA A 226 -7.66 74.13 54.84
C ALA A 226 -9.09 73.58 54.60
N LEU A 227 -9.21 72.38 54.04
CA LEU A 227 -10.50 71.69 53.80
C LEU A 227 -11.00 70.91 55.03
N ALA A 228 -10.12 70.53 55.95
CA ALA A 228 -10.49 69.81 57.17
C ALA A 228 -11.43 70.61 58.10
N GLY A 229 -11.45 71.95 57.99
CA GLY A 229 -12.38 72.80 58.74
C GLY A 229 -13.84 72.74 58.25
N LEU A 230 -14.07 72.27 57.02
CA LEU A 230 -15.40 72.19 56.39
C LEU A 230 -16.02 70.79 56.41
N VAL A 231 -15.24 69.76 56.76
CA VAL A 231 -15.71 68.37 56.80
C VAL A 231 -15.70 67.89 58.24
N ARG A 232 -16.89 67.77 58.85
CA ARG A 232 -17.05 67.19 60.19
C ARG A 232 -16.95 65.67 60.10
N ILE A 233 -15.73 65.15 60.11
CA ILE A 233 -15.47 63.71 60.22
C ILE A 233 -15.78 63.30 61.66
N ARG A 234 -16.99 62.78 61.89
CA ARG A 234 -17.34 62.16 63.17
C ARG A 234 -16.71 60.76 63.21
N ARG A 235 -15.56 60.65 63.87
CA ARG A 235 -14.96 59.36 64.21
C ARG A 235 -15.85 58.71 65.27
N ILE A 236 -16.52 57.62 64.93
CA ILE A 236 -17.18 56.76 65.91
C ILE A 236 -16.05 55.91 66.48
N ASP A 237 -15.74 56.12 67.76
CA ASP A 237 -14.75 55.34 68.46
C ASP A 237 -15.15 53.87 68.40
N GLN A 238 -14.24 53.06 67.84
CA GLN A 238 -14.37 51.63 67.70
C GLN A 238 -14.33 51.01 69.11
N ALA A 239 -15.50 50.78 69.70
CA ALA A 239 -15.62 49.65 70.60
C ALA A 239 -15.23 48.40 69.80
N PRO A 240 -14.44 47.44 70.35
CA PRO A 240 -14.20 46.18 69.67
C PRO A 240 -15.56 45.61 69.30
N LEU A 241 -15.80 45.41 68.00
CA LEU A 241 -17.03 44.81 67.51
C LEU A 241 -17.17 43.48 68.27
N SER A 242 -18.16 43.41 69.18
CA SER A 242 -18.55 42.15 69.81
C SER A 242 -18.86 41.11 68.71
N GLY A 243 -18.80 39.80 69.00
CA GLY A 243 -18.93 38.73 68.00
C GLY A 243 -20.03 38.92 66.93
N ALA A 244 -21.17 39.50 67.31
CA ALA A 244 -22.25 39.83 66.37
C ALA A 244 -21.89 40.87 65.29
N GLY A 245 -21.00 41.83 65.59
CA GLY A 245 -20.51 42.85 64.65
C GLY A 245 -19.43 42.30 63.70
N SER A 246 -18.62 41.34 64.14
CA SER A 246 -17.72 40.61 63.24
C SER A 246 -18.49 39.75 62.26
N ASP A 247 -19.55 39.07 62.71
CA ASP A 247 -20.38 38.22 61.85
C ASP A 247 -21.07 39.05 60.75
N LEU A 248 -21.59 40.24 61.10
CA LEU A 248 -22.18 41.16 60.13
C LEU A 248 -21.18 41.63 59.07
N LEU A 249 -19.92 41.92 59.44
CA LEU A 249 -18.88 42.31 58.49
C LEU A 249 -18.51 41.18 57.53
N HIS A 250 -18.39 39.95 58.04
CA HIS A 250 -18.19 38.76 57.19
C HIS A 250 -19.36 38.57 56.23
N GLU A 251 -20.60 38.76 56.69
CA GLU A 251 -21.79 38.62 55.86
C GLU A 251 -21.90 39.69 54.76
N MET A 252 -21.58 40.94 55.09
CA MET A 252 -21.47 42.02 54.09
C MET A 252 -20.39 41.74 53.06
N LEU A 253 -19.21 41.25 53.48
CA LEU A 253 -18.12 40.93 52.57
C LEU A 253 -18.42 39.71 51.70
N ALA A 254 -19.09 38.69 52.25
CA ALA A 254 -19.56 37.54 51.49
C ALA A 254 -20.61 37.94 50.45
N LEU A 255 -21.50 38.88 50.79
CA LEU A 255 -22.50 39.45 49.87
C LEU A 255 -21.83 40.25 48.74
N ASP A 256 -20.84 41.08 49.06
CA ASP A 256 -20.10 41.88 48.07
C ASP A 256 -19.33 40.99 47.08
N LEU A 257 -18.65 39.94 47.58
CA LEU A 257 -18.01 38.94 46.73
C LEU A 257 -19.00 38.17 45.86
N ALA A 258 -20.20 37.86 46.38
CA ALA A 258 -21.25 37.23 45.59
C ALA A 258 -21.78 38.17 44.49
N GLN A 259 -21.89 39.47 44.79
CA GLN A 259 -22.29 40.48 43.82
C GLN A 259 -21.22 40.69 42.74
N ALA A 260 -19.94 40.74 43.11
CA ALA A 260 -18.82 40.79 42.17
C ALA A 260 -18.81 39.56 41.25
N GLN A 261 -19.05 38.36 41.81
CA GLN A 261 -19.17 37.12 41.03
C GLN A 261 -20.35 37.17 40.04
N ALA A 262 -21.52 37.66 40.50
CA ALA A 262 -22.70 37.82 39.65
C ALA A 262 -22.49 38.87 38.55
N ALA A 263 -21.83 39.99 38.85
CA ALA A 263 -21.51 41.02 37.87
C ALA A 263 -20.53 40.50 36.80
N LEU A 264 -19.57 39.68 37.19
CA LEU A 264 -18.60 39.07 36.28
C LEU A 264 -19.24 37.99 35.39
N LEU A 265 -20.23 37.24 35.90
CA LEU A 265 -21.05 36.30 35.14
C LEU A 265 -22.04 36.98 34.18
N ALA A 266 -22.68 38.07 34.63
CA ALA A 266 -23.73 38.76 33.88
C ALA A 266 -23.20 39.59 32.70
N TRP A 267 -21.87 39.73 32.57
CA TRP A 267 -21.13 40.57 31.62
C TRP A 267 -22.04 41.43 30.74
N ASN A 268 -22.45 42.55 31.34
CA ASN A 268 -22.73 43.79 30.65
C ASN A 268 -21.70 44.76 31.25
N GLY A 269 -20.73 45.23 30.46
CA GLY A 269 -19.44 45.76 30.94
C GLY A 269 -19.47 46.97 31.90
N THR A 270 -20.65 47.45 32.30
CA THR A 270 -20.86 48.64 33.13
C THR A 270 -20.87 48.37 34.64
N THR A 271 -21.16 47.15 35.13
CA THR A 271 -21.24 46.88 36.58
C THR A 271 -19.93 46.48 37.24
N TYR A 272 -18.98 45.89 36.50
CA TYR A 272 -17.70 45.42 37.03
C TYR A 272 -16.77 46.57 37.50
N GLN A 273 -16.97 47.79 37.01
CA GLN A 273 -16.17 48.96 37.43
C GLN A 273 -16.76 49.71 38.63
N SER A 274 -17.95 49.33 39.09
CA SER A 274 -18.71 50.04 40.14
C SER A 274 -18.85 49.31 41.47
N ALA A 275 -18.36 48.06 41.54
CA ALA A 275 -18.19 47.30 42.78
C ALA A 275 -16.70 47.31 43.15
#